data_AF-A0A920QBD7-F1
#
_entry.id   AF-A0A920QBD7-F1
#
_cell.length_a   1.000
_cell.length_b   1.000
_cell.length_c   1.000
_cell.angle_alpha   90.00
_cell.angle_beta   90.00
_cell.angle_gamma   90.00
#
_symmetry.space_group_name_H-M   'P 1'
#
loop_
_entity.id
_entity.type
_entity.pdbx_description
1 polymer ?
#
loop_
_entity_poly.entity_id
_entity_poly.type
_entity_poly.pdbx_seq_one_letter_code
_entity_poly.pdbx_strand_id
1 'polypeptide(L)'
;MDLWGKKFKFQLLDYLPGDEAGIKSVTFSVSGAIRIWEKFKAEIGVHRLVRISPPFIHRNVGTLHLLQFFLYAEIDEGIEVEILF
;
A
#
# COMPACT_ATOMS: atom_id res chain seq x y z
N MET A 1 -18.93 17.26 15.55
CA MET A 1 -18.89 15.78 15.59
C MET A 1 -18.42 15.38 14.20
N ASP A 2 -17.14 15.64 13.87
CA ASP A 2 -16.66 15.70 12.47
C ASP A 2 -15.22 15.16 12.33
N LEU A 3 -14.89 14.07 13.03
CA LEU A 3 -13.55 13.46 12.97
C LEU A 3 -13.35 12.50 11.79
N TRP A 4 -14.39 12.21 11.01
CA TRP A 4 -14.40 11.16 9.98
C TRP A 4 -14.53 11.69 8.53
N GLY A 5 -14.80 12.98 8.32
CA GLY A 5 -15.05 13.57 7.00
C GLY A 5 -13.80 14.04 6.24
N LYS A 6 -12.61 13.48 6.47
CA LYS A 6 -11.42 13.86 5.70
C LYS A 6 -11.37 13.06 4.40
N LYS A 7 -11.57 13.73 3.27
CA LYS A 7 -11.33 13.18 1.93
C LYS A 7 -9.83 12.91 1.79
N PHE A 8 -9.40 11.68 2.08
CA PHE A 8 -8.10 11.20 1.60
C PHE A 8 -8.17 11.16 0.08
N LYS A 9 -7.25 11.86 -0.57
CA LYS A 9 -7.06 11.75 -2.01
C LYS A 9 -6.00 10.68 -2.23
N PHE A 10 -6.41 9.59 -2.85
CA PHE A 10 -5.53 8.52 -3.27
C PHE A 10 -5.11 8.76 -4.72
N GLN A 11 -3.83 8.58 -5.00
CA GLN A 11 -3.30 8.57 -6.36
C GLN A 11 -2.49 7.28 -6.52
N LEU A 12 -2.85 6.49 -7.51
CA LEU A 12 -2.11 5.30 -7.88
C LEU A 12 -0.84 5.73 -8.62
N LEU A 13 0.32 5.32 -8.12
CA LEU A 13 1.62 5.63 -8.72
C LEU A 13 2.09 4.46 -9.59
N ASP A 14 2.00 3.24 -9.06
CA ASP A 14 2.39 2.02 -9.75
C ASP A 14 1.47 0.85 -9.38
N TYR A 15 1.25 -0.04 -10.33
CA TYR A 15 0.43 -1.24 -10.16
C TYR A 15 0.97 -2.37 -11.02
N LEU A 16 1.39 -3.44 -10.35
CA LEU A 16 1.90 -4.63 -10.99
C LEU A 16 0.96 -5.81 -10.71
N PRO A 17 0.24 -6.33 -11.73
CA PRO A 17 -0.61 -7.51 -11.56
C PRO A 17 0.23 -8.75 -11.23
N GLY A 18 -0.37 -9.71 -10.55
CA GLY A 18 0.22 -11.04 -10.35
C GLY A 18 0.13 -11.89 -11.62
N ASP A 19 1.04 -12.84 -11.78
CA ASP A 19 1.15 -13.67 -13.00
C ASP A 19 -0.05 -14.62 -13.19
N GLU A 20 -0.61 -15.15 -12.09
CA GLU A 20 -1.73 -16.08 -12.12
C GLU A 20 -2.99 -15.50 -11.46
N ALA A 21 -2.85 -14.90 -10.27
CA ALA A 21 -3.92 -14.22 -9.57
C ALA A 21 -3.39 -13.17 -8.58
N GLY A 22 -4.18 -12.13 -8.34
CA GLY A 22 -3.88 -11.10 -7.34
C GLY A 22 -2.97 -9.99 -7.85
N ILE A 23 -2.32 -9.31 -6.91
CA ILE A 23 -1.46 -8.14 -7.16
C ILE A 23 -0.06 -8.48 -6.66
N LYS A 24 0.96 -8.25 -7.50
CA LYS A 24 2.36 -8.47 -7.13
C LYS A 24 2.92 -7.29 -6.35
N SER A 25 2.60 -6.08 -6.77
CA SER A 25 2.97 -4.84 -6.08
C SER A 25 1.96 -3.74 -6.39
N VAL A 26 1.76 -2.84 -5.44
CA VAL A 26 1.00 -1.60 -5.64
C VAL A 26 1.69 -0.48 -4.87
N THR A 27 1.85 0.66 -5.52
CA THR A 27 2.36 1.88 -4.90
C THR A 27 1.35 2.99 -5.11
N PHE A 28 0.97 3.67 -4.04
CA PHE A 28 0.01 4.77 -4.07
C PHE A 28 0.46 5.89 -3.16
N SER A 29 0.18 7.13 -3.55
CA SER A 29 0.32 8.30 -2.68
C SER A 29 -1.03 8.68 -2.07
N VAL A 30 -0.98 9.20 -0.85
CA VAL A 30 -2.15 9.64 -0.10
C VAL A 30 -1.96 11.10 0.31
N SER A 31 -2.88 11.98 -0.09
CA SER A 31 -2.84 13.41 0.21
C SER A 31 -4.15 13.90 0.86
N GLY A 32 -4.12 15.07 1.51
CA GLY A 32 -5.32 15.81 1.92
C GLY A 32 -5.78 15.67 3.38
N ALA A 33 -5.19 14.80 4.20
CA ALA A 33 -5.59 14.66 5.61
C ALA A 33 -4.46 15.05 6.59
N ILE A 34 -4.78 15.94 7.55
CA ILE A 34 -3.92 16.17 8.71
C ILE A 34 -3.78 14.85 9.47
N ARG A 35 -2.53 14.43 9.77
CA ARG A 35 -2.12 13.19 10.46
C ARG A 35 -2.29 11.89 9.64
N ILE A 36 -1.99 11.92 8.33
CA ILE A 36 -1.88 10.69 7.51
C ILE A 36 -0.86 9.73 8.11
N TRP A 37 0.34 10.21 8.42
CA TRP A 37 1.43 9.40 8.96
C TRP A 37 1.02 8.58 10.18
N GLU A 38 0.44 9.23 11.19
CA GLU A 38 -0.01 8.57 12.43
C GLU A 38 -1.05 7.47 12.19
N LYS A 39 -1.90 7.61 11.17
CA LYS A 39 -2.92 6.60 10.84
C LYS A 39 -2.31 5.37 10.18
N PHE A 40 -1.39 5.56 9.24
CA PHE A 40 -0.78 4.44 8.50
C PHE A 40 0.46 3.85 9.18
N LYS A 41 1.03 4.54 10.19
CA LYS A 41 2.17 4.04 10.96
C LYS A 41 1.88 2.68 11.62
N ALA A 42 0.63 2.44 12.03
CA ALA A 42 0.21 1.16 12.61
C ALA A 42 0.14 0.02 11.58
N GLU A 43 0.04 0.34 10.30
CA GLU A 43 -0.05 -0.64 9.20
C GLU A 43 1.34 -1.05 8.67
N ILE A 44 2.43 -0.40 9.13
CA ILE A 44 3.80 -0.73 8.71
C ILE A 44 4.19 -2.11 9.24
N GLY A 45 4.58 -3.01 8.34
CA GLY A 45 5.09 -4.33 8.71
C GLY A 45 4.63 -5.43 7.78
N VAL A 46 4.62 -6.66 8.31
CA VAL A 46 4.21 -7.86 7.57
C VAL A 46 2.86 -8.33 8.08
N HIS A 47 1.84 -8.29 7.23
CA HIS A 47 0.50 -8.79 7.50
C HIS A 47 0.41 -10.26 7.11
N ARG A 48 -0.23 -11.06 7.97
CA ARG A 48 -0.37 -12.51 7.80
C ARG A 48 -1.82 -12.89 7.62
N LEU A 49 -2.13 -13.63 6.56
CA LEU A 49 -3.44 -14.21 6.31
C LEU A 49 -3.31 -15.74 6.27
N VAL A 50 -3.97 -16.42 7.21
CA VAL A 50 -4.04 -17.89 7.27
C VAL A 50 -5.43 -18.31 6.86
N ARG A 51 -5.55 -19.00 5.72
CA ARG A 51 -6.83 -19.52 5.21
C ARG A 51 -6.59 -20.71 4.30
N ILE A 52 -7.63 -21.46 3.95
CA ILE A 52 -7.55 -22.39 2.82
C ILE A 52 -7.62 -21.56 1.54
N SER A 53 -6.53 -21.55 0.77
CA SER A 53 -6.47 -20.78 -0.49
C SER A 53 -7.14 -21.52 -1.64
N PRO A 54 -7.85 -20.83 -2.57
CA PRO A 54 -8.55 -21.45 -3.69
C PRO A 54 -7.74 -22.48 -4.50
N PRO A 55 -6.47 -22.23 -4.86
CA PRO A 55 -5.64 -23.20 -5.59
C PRO A 55 -5.35 -24.49 -4.79
N PHE A 56 -5.42 -24.43 -3.46
CA PHE A 56 -5.06 -25.52 -2.55
C PHE A 56 -6.27 -26.17 -1.86
N ILE A 57 -7.51 -25.82 -2.25
CA ILE A 57 -8.75 -26.36 -1.65
C ILE A 57 -8.75 -27.89 -1.65
N HIS A 58 -8.27 -28.52 -2.74
CA HIS A 58 -8.21 -29.98 -2.87
C HIS A 58 -7.38 -30.69 -1.78
N ARG A 59 -6.47 -29.97 -1.09
CA ARG A 59 -5.65 -30.53 -0.01
C ARG A 59 -6.27 -30.34 1.38
N ASN A 60 -7.26 -29.46 1.52
CA ASN A 60 -7.88 -29.09 2.80
C ASN A 60 -6.86 -28.67 3.90
N VAL A 61 -5.76 -28.04 3.48
CA VAL A 61 -4.70 -27.53 4.38
C VAL A 61 -4.69 -26.01 4.34
N GLY A 62 -4.57 -25.38 5.51
CA GLY A 62 -4.41 -23.94 5.62
C GLY A 62 -3.10 -23.47 5.02
N THR A 63 -3.16 -22.45 4.16
CA THR A 63 -2.01 -21.78 3.56
C THR A 63 -1.76 -20.45 4.25
N LEU A 64 -0.48 -20.11 4.42
CA LEU A 64 -0.03 -18.82 4.95
C LEU A 64 0.29 -17.86 3.81
N HIS A 65 -0.32 -16.68 3.82
CA HIS A 65 -0.02 -15.57 2.93
C HIS A 65 0.61 -14.43 3.73
N LEU A 66 1.66 -13.84 3.17
CA LEU A 66 2.39 -12.71 3.75
C LEU A 66 2.28 -11.51 2.80
N LEU A 67 2.02 -10.33 3.36
CA LEU A 67 2.04 -9.06 2.64
C LEU A 67 2.91 -8.09 3.43
N GLN A 68 3.83 -7.42 2.76
CA GLN A 68 4.63 -6.37 3.38
C GLN A 68 4.09 -5.00 3.01
N PHE A 69 3.95 -4.13 4.00
CA PHE A 69 3.52 -2.75 3.83
C PHE A 69 4.60 -1.80 4.32
N PHE A 70 4.89 -0.79 3.50
CA PHE A 70 5.83 0.28 3.80
C PHE A 70 5.14 1.62 3.66
N LEU A 71 5.60 2.59 4.43
CA LEU A 71 5.12 3.97 4.40
C LEU A 71 6.31 4.91 4.33
N TYR A 72 6.29 5.81 3.37
CA TYR A 72 7.30 6.85 3.18
C TYR A 72 6.64 8.22 3.25
N ALA A 73 7.32 9.17 3.87
CA ALA A 73 6.92 10.56 3.80
C ALA A 73 7.46 11.15 2.51
N GLU A 74 6.56 11.69 1.68
CA GLU A 74 6.95 12.44 0.50
C GLU A 74 7.34 13.86 0.96
N ILE A 75 8.60 14.22 0.74
CA ILE A 75 9.14 15.56 1.02
C ILE A 75 9.41 16.18 -0.35
N ASP A 76 8.74 17.29 -0.63
CA ASP A 76 8.94 18.03 -1.88
C ASP A 76 10.17 18.93 -1.70
N GLU A 77 11.36 18.39 -1.98
CA GLU A 77 12.56 19.19 -2.15
C GLU A 77 12.60 19.67 -3.60
N GLY A 78 12.21 20.94 -3.82
CA GLY A 78 12.27 21.56 -5.15
C GLY A 78 13.71 21.65 -5.64
N ILE A 79 14.16 20.66 -6.40
CA ILE A 79 15.44 20.69 -7.10
C ILE A 79 15.19 21.30 -8.49
N GLU A 80 15.48 22.60 -8.65
CA GLU A 80 15.63 23.21 -9.97
C GLU A 80 16.89 22.65 -10.62
N VAL A 81 16.73 21.65 -11.50
CA VAL A 81 17.82 21.16 -12.34
C VAL A 81 17.84 21.99 -13.62
N GLU A 82 18.72 22.98 -13.68
CA GLU A 82 19.07 23.64 -14.95
C GLU A 82 19.88 22.68 -15.81
N ILE A 83 19.29 22.23 -16.92
CA ILE A 83 20.01 21.46 -17.94
C ILE A 83 20.79 22.47 -18.78
N LEU A 84 22.09 22.60 -18.51
CA LEU A 84 23.03 23.34 -19.36
C LEU A 84 23.37 22.48 -20.59
N PHE A 85 23.03 22.98 -21.78
CA PHE A 85 23.48 22.45 -23.07
C PHE A 85 24.86 22.99 -23.44
#